data_AF-A0A7R9MB53-F1
#
_entry.id   AF-A0A7R9MB53-F1
#
_cell.length_a   1.000
_cell.length_b   1.000
_cell.length_c   1.000
_cell.angle_alpha   90.00
_cell.angle_beta   90.00
_cell.angle_gamma   90.00
#
_symmetry.space_group_name_H-M   'P 1'
#
loop_
_entity.id
_entity.type
_entity.pdbx_description
1 polymer ?
#
loop_
_entity_poly.entity_id
_entity_poly.type
_entity_poly.pdbx_seq_one_letter_code
_entity_poly.pdbx_strand_id
1 'polypeptide(L)'
;MAMKGINFPLAFNGQELVWRKVFQTFGLTIAEIDEYFTGPAFLAWNRMGNVQGWSGPLTDNWHKIQAILQSQILARMRSLGMLPVLPAFAGHVPRNLTRVFPQAQVSRLTNWGSFNQTYCCTYFLEPEDPHFVQIGSAFISEYTSMFGTDHFYNTDLFNEMTPKTNATKYLSDCGNAVYQSLAKSDPQSIWVMQGWLFVNEPGYWHKDQAKALLTSVPQGKLLILDLMSELRPQYTNLDGYYGQPFIWCMLHNFGGALGMYGAFNHINKDVFEARGQYENMLGIGLTPEGIEQNDIIYDFMTETTWYTSPVDLNQWVHNYALRRYGYINDDLSRGWHLLQPQFVLLTQTSVFVDPIRVDNHGKYTINHRPSLKFKSVLWYKPIDVFNAFELFVNGSTASQLQNSSTFQLLSI
;
A
#
# COMPACT_ATOMS: atom_id res chain seq x y z
N MET A 1 4.12 14.69 -5.07
CA MET A 1 4.27 14.42 -3.62
C MET A 1 4.28 15.71 -2.80
N ALA A 2 5.34 16.52 -2.84
CA ALA A 2 5.44 17.73 -2.00
C ALA A 2 4.27 18.72 -2.17
N MET A 3 3.88 19.02 -3.42
CA MET A 3 2.72 19.89 -3.71
C MET A 3 1.38 19.35 -3.19
N LYS A 4 1.31 18.06 -2.87
CA LYS A 4 0.12 17.38 -2.33
C LYS A 4 0.22 17.17 -0.81
N GLY A 5 1.20 17.79 -0.14
CA GLY A 5 1.38 17.69 1.32
C GLY A 5 1.95 16.37 1.82
N ILE A 6 2.41 15.48 0.94
CA ILE A 6 2.98 14.18 1.35
C ILE A 6 4.34 14.42 2.02
N ASN A 7 4.45 13.99 3.29
CA ASN A 7 5.67 14.09 4.09
C ASN A 7 6.21 12.72 4.59
N PHE A 8 5.49 11.61 4.35
CA PHE A 8 5.83 10.30 4.92
C PHE A 8 5.82 9.16 3.87
N PRO A 9 6.71 9.19 2.86
CA PRO A 9 6.68 8.19 1.78
C PRO A 9 7.58 6.97 2.01
N LEU A 10 7.20 5.81 1.43
CA LEU A 10 8.08 4.65 1.33
C LEU A 10 9.26 4.93 0.36
N ALA A 11 10.46 4.49 0.70
CA ALA A 11 11.65 4.61 -0.14
C ALA A 11 12.46 3.31 -0.16
N PHE A 12 12.09 2.40 -1.08
CA PHE A 12 12.48 0.99 -1.04
C PHE A 12 13.54 0.59 -2.07
N ASN A 13 14.01 1.53 -2.90
CA ASN A 13 14.99 1.22 -3.95
C ASN A 13 16.33 0.78 -3.32
N GLY A 14 17.07 -0.04 -4.07
CA GLY A 14 18.43 -0.47 -3.69
C GLY A 14 18.51 -1.52 -2.58
N GLN A 15 17.38 -1.91 -1.96
CA GLN A 15 17.41 -2.83 -0.82
C GLN A 15 17.95 -4.23 -1.17
N GLU A 16 17.82 -4.69 -2.42
CA GLU A 16 18.39 -5.98 -2.83
C GLU A 16 19.93 -5.97 -2.79
N LEU A 17 20.57 -4.82 -3.05
CA LEU A 17 22.03 -4.70 -2.88
C LEU A 17 22.42 -4.80 -1.40
N VAL A 18 21.65 -4.16 -0.51
CA VAL A 18 21.86 -4.24 0.94
C VAL A 18 21.71 -5.69 1.40
N TRP A 19 20.64 -6.38 0.98
CA TRP A 19 20.43 -7.79 1.28
C TRP A 19 21.56 -8.68 0.76
N ARG A 20 22.07 -8.42 -0.45
CA ARG A 20 23.21 -9.17 -1.00
C ARG A 20 24.43 -9.08 -0.09
N LYS A 21 24.80 -7.87 0.35
CA LYS A 21 25.93 -7.66 1.27
C LYS A 21 25.71 -8.33 2.64
N VAL A 22 24.50 -8.20 3.19
CA VAL A 22 24.14 -8.81 4.47
C VAL A 22 24.26 -10.34 4.38
N PHE A 23 23.61 -10.97 3.40
CA PHE A 23 23.65 -12.42 3.24
C PHE A 23 25.06 -12.96 2.94
N GLN A 24 25.88 -12.22 2.20
CA GLN A 24 27.30 -12.58 2.01
C GLN A 24 28.07 -12.57 3.33
N THR A 25 27.80 -11.61 4.23
CA THR A 25 28.43 -11.55 5.56
C THR A 25 28.08 -12.78 6.41
N PHE A 26 26.89 -13.36 6.20
CA PHE A 26 26.45 -14.62 6.81
C PHE A 26 26.83 -15.88 6.01
N GLY A 27 27.67 -15.77 4.97
CA GLY A 27 28.28 -16.90 4.27
C GLY A 27 27.46 -17.49 3.11
N LEU A 28 26.40 -16.82 2.65
CA LEU A 28 25.74 -17.19 1.39
C LEU A 28 26.60 -16.78 0.20
N THR A 29 26.63 -17.63 -0.83
CA THR A 29 27.29 -17.31 -2.09
C THR A 29 26.40 -16.39 -2.93
N ILE A 30 27.01 -15.68 -3.87
CA ILE A 30 26.28 -14.82 -4.81
C ILE A 30 25.22 -15.61 -5.58
N ALA A 31 25.53 -16.81 -6.06
CA ALA A 31 24.58 -17.64 -6.79
C ALA A 31 23.33 -17.96 -5.96
N GLU A 32 23.50 -18.29 -4.68
CA GLU A 32 22.38 -18.61 -3.77
C GLU A 32 21.52 -17.39 -3.45
N ILE A 33 22.11 -16.19 -3.42
CA ILE A 33 21.38 -14.95 -3.21
C ILE A 33 20.63 -14.56 -4.49
N ASP A 34 21.27 -14.73 -5.65
CA ASP A 34 20.67 -14.41 -6.95
C ASP A 34 19.50 -15.36 -7.29
N GLU A 35 19.51 -16.60 -6.77
CA GLU A 35 18.38 -17.54 -6.82
C GLU A 35 17.19 -17.12 -5.94
N TYR A 36 17.41 -16.31 -4.91
CA TYR A 36 16.37 -15.87 -3.98
C TYR A 36 15.55 -14.69 -4.52
N PHE A 37 16.20 -13.70 -5.13
CA PHE A 37 15.50 -12.52 -5.65
C PHE A 37 14.67 -12.85 -6.88
N THR A 38 13.48 -12.26 -6.96
CA THR A 38 12.66 -12.30 -8.17
C THR A 38 13.17 -11.32 -9.22
N GLY A 39 12.59 -11.39 -10.42
CA GLY A 39 12.73 -10.34 -11.42
C GLY A 39 12.16 -8.99 -10.94
N PRO A 40 12.57 -7.86 -11.56
CA PRO A 40 12.20 -6.51 -11.11
C PRO A 40 10.71 -6.26 -10.90
N ALA A 41 9.87 -6.80 -11.80
CA ALA A 41 8.41 -6.60 -11.76
C ALA A 41 7.72 -7.33 -10.60
N PHE A 42 8.41 -8.22 -9.89
CA PHE A 42 7.85 -9.04 -8.82
C PHE A 42 8.44 -8.73 -7.43
N LEU A 43 9.29 -7.71 -7.33
CA LEU A 43 10.02 -7.40 -6.09
C LEU A 43 9.12 -7.05 -4.92
N ALA A 44 7.93 -6.47 -5.15
CA ALA A 44 6.97 -6.20 -4.07
C ALA A 44 6.63 -7.50 -3.31
N TRP A 45 6.22 -8.54 -4.02
CA TRP A 45 5.87 -9.84 -3.45
C TRP A 45 7.09 -10.64 -2.97
N ASN A 46 8.28 -10.37 -3.49
CA ASN A 46 9.50 -10.96 -2.95
C ASN A 46 9.87 -10.39 -1.57
N ARG A 47 9.80 -9.07 -1.43
CA ARG A 47 10.10 -8.36 -0.17
C ARG A 47 9.09 -8.73 0.93
N MET A 48 7.84 -8.97 0.56
CA MET A 48 6.78 -9.46 1.44
C MET A 48 6.80 -10.99 1.63
N GLY A 49 7.78 -11.72 1.08
CA GLY A 49 7.98 -13.15 1.32
C GLY A 49 7.08 -14.10 0.53
N ASN A 50 6.14 -13.58 -0.25
CA ASN A 50 5.16 -14.37 -1.00
C ASN A 50 5.80 -15.21 -2.11
N VAL A 51 6.78 -14.65 -2.82
CA VAL A 51 7.44 -15.26 -3.98
C VAL A 51 8.96 -15.14 -3.87
N GLN A 52 9.71 -16.10 -4.39
CA GLN A 52 11.17 -16.08 -4.49
C GLN A 52 11.63 -16.60 -5.85
N GLY A 53 12.75 -16.07 -6.37
CA GLY A 53 13.43 -16.53 -7.60
C GLY A 53 12.68 -16.34 -8.93
N TRP A 54 11.36 -16.15 -8.93
CA TRP A 54 10.56 -16.04 -10.14
C TRP A 54 11.02 -14.89 -11.04
N SER A 55 11.32 -15.21 -12.31
CA SER A 55 11.80 -14.25 -13.31
C SER A 55 13.11 -13.54 -12.96
N GLY A 56 13.89 -14.06 -11.99
CA GLY A 56 15.26 -13.61 -11.70
C GLY A 56 16.31 -14.27 -12.61
N PRO A 57 17.61 -14.07 -12.32
CA PRO A 57 18.17 -13.25 -11.24
C PRO A 57 18.22 -11.76 -11.58
N LEU A 58 18.48 -10.93 -10.58
CA LEU A 58 18.83 -9.52 -10.79
C LEU A 58 20.28 -9.39 -11.26
N THR A 59 20.55 -8.47 -12.18
CA THR A 59 21.91 -8.23 -12.67
C THR A 59 22.70 -7.31 -11.74
N ASP A 60 24.03 -7.36 -11.79
CA ASP A 60 24.89 -6.40 -11.05
C ASP A 60 24.57 -4.94 -11.41
N ASN A 61 24.21 -4.68 -12.67
CA ASN A 61 23.78 -3.36 -13.12
C ASN A 61 22.49 -2.91 -12.44
N TRP A 62 21.53 -3.80 -12.21
CA TRP A 62 20.32 -3.48 -11.45
C TRP A 62 20.67 -2.99 -10.04
N HIS A 63 21.49 -3.75 -9.30
CA HIS A 63 21.89 -3.38 -7.95
C HIS A 63 22.59 -2.01 -7.90
N LYS A 64 23.52 -1.77 -8.82
CA LYS A 64 24.25 -0.50 -8.89
C LYS A 64 23.32 0.68 -9.18
N ILE A 65 22.46 0.56 -10.19
CA ILE A 65 21.56 1.64 -10.62
C ILE A 65 20.53 1.94 -9.53
N GLN A 66 19.95 0.91 -8.90
CA GLN A 66 18.96 1.10 -7.84
C GLN A 66 19.54 1.76 -6.59
N ALA A 67 20.79 1.46 -6.23
CA ALA A 67 21.47 2.13 -5.12
C ALA A 67 21.73 3.62 -5.40
N ILE A 68 22.20 3.96 -6.62
CA ILE A 68 22.39 5.35 -7.04
C ILE A 68 21.05 6.10 -7.01
N LEU A 69 20.00 5.49 -7.55
CA LEU A 69 18.65 6.06 -7.56
C LEU A 69 18.14 6.30 -6.14
N GLN A 70 18.33 5.35 -5.23
CA GLN A 70 17.90 5.50 -3.83
C GLN A 70 18.57 6.68 -3.14
N SER A 71 19.88 6.87 -3.32
CA SER A 71 20.58 8.05 -2.78
C SER A 71 19.99 9.37 -3.30
N GLN A 72 19.62 9.43 -4.58
CA GLN A 72 18.99 10.62 -5.18
C GLN A 72 17.57 10.86 -4.65
N ILE A 73 16.77 9.79 -4.51
CA ILE A 73 15.41 9.84 -3.96
C ILE A 73 15.45 10.37 -2.52
N LEU A 74 16.26 9.76 -1.66
CA LEU A 74 16.34 10.13 -0.25
C LEU A 74 16.85 11.56 -0.06
N ALA A 75 17.89 11.96 -0.81
CA ALA A 75 18.37 13.34 -0.78
C ALA A 75 17.27 14.34 -1.14
N ARG A 76 16.48 14.05 -2.18
CA ARG A 76 15.36 14.91 -2.58
C ARG A 76 14.23 14.92 -1.54
N MET A 77 13.83 13.76 -1.03
CA MET A 77 12.78 13.66 -0.01
C MET A 77 13.15 14.47 1.25
N ARG A 78 14.35 14.26 1.79
CA ARG A 78 14.84 14.97 2.98
C ARG A 78 15.00 16.47 2.75
N SER A 79 15.45 16.90 1.56
CA SER A 79 15.53 18.33 1.21
C SER A 79 14.17 19.05 1.23
N LEU A 80 13.07 18.29 1.11
CA LEU A 80 11.70 18.79 1.15
C LEU A 80 11.04 18.59 2.53
N GLY A 81 11.80 18.15 3.54
CA GLY A 81 11.30 17.89 4.88
C GLY A 81 10.45 16.62 5.02
N MET A 82 10.51 15.71 4.04
CA MET A 82 9.87 14.40 4.15
C MET A 82 10.68 13.49 5.07
N LEU A 83 10.00 12.53 5.69
CA LEU A 83 10.54 11.44 6.51
C LEU A 83 10.35 10.12 5.74
N PRO A 84 11.34 9.69 4.93
CA PRO A 84 11.30 8.42 4.22
C PRO A 84 11.15 7.23 5.16
N VAL A 85 10.25 6.31 4.81
CA VAL A 85 10.12 5.01 5.46
C VAL A 85 11.00 4.01 4.71
N LEU A 86 11.99 3.47 5.41
CA LEU A 86 12.97 2.53 4.89
C LEU A 86 12.50 1.08 5.07
N PRO A 87 12.99 0.10 4.30
CA PRO A 87 12.66 -1.31 4.54
C PRO A 87 13.29 -1.83 5.83
N ALA A 88 12.78 -2.96 6.33
CA ALA A 88 13.36 -3.74 7.42
C ALA A 88 13.18 -5.24 7.20
N PHE A 89 13.76 -6.04 8.09
CA PHE A 89 13.69 -7.49 8.02
C PHE A 89 12.35 -8.03 8.53
N ALA A 90 11.72 -8.89 7.73
CA ALA A 90 10.43 -9.52 8.01
C ALA A 90 10.55 -10.99 8.47
N GLY A 91 11.76 -11.50 8.72
CA GLY A 91 11.99 -12.92 9.03
C GLY A 91 12.16 -13.81 7.80
N HIS A 92 12.03 -13.27 6.58
CA HIS A 92 12.05 -14.05 5.34
C HIS A 92 13.47 -14.25 4.85
N VAL A 93 13.86 -15.50 4.59
CA VAL A 93 15.24 -15.85 4.30
C VAL A 93 15.38 -16.78 3.09
N PRO A 94 16.52 -16.74 2.38
CA PRO A 94 16.82 -17.72 1.33
C PRO A 94 16.85 -19.14 1.88
N ARG A 95 16.45 -20.12 1.07
CA ARG A 95 16.46 -21.55 1.47
C ARG A 95 17.85 -22.04 1.88
N ASN A 96 18.87 -21.46 1.26
CA ASN A 96 20.28 -21.78 1.49
C ASN A 96 20.79 -21.28 2.84
N LEU A 97 20.00 -20.52 3.61
CA LEU A 97 20.36 -20.13 4.97
C LEU A 97 20.64 -21.36 5.85
N THR A 98 19.90 -22.46 5.68
CA THR A 98 20.14 -23.68 6.47
C THR A 98 21.43 -24.42 6.10
N ARG A 99 22.07 -24.09 4.97
CA ARG A 99 23.43 -24.57 4.66
C ARG A 99 24.47 -23.89 5.55
N VAL A 100 24.33 -22.59 5.78
CA VAL A 100 25.26 -21.80 6.60
C VAL A 100 24.93 -21.90 8.09
N PHE A 101 23.65 -22.04 8.44
CA PHE A 101 23.14 -22.25 9.79
C PHE A 101 22.31 -23.55 9.86
N PRO A 102 22.93 -24.73 9.94
CA PRO A 102 22.22 -26.02 9.96
C PRO A 102 21.27 -26.23 11.13
N GLN A 103 21.45 -25.48 12.22
CA GLN A 103 20.63 -25.54 13.43
C GLN A 103 19.62 -24.39 13.51
N ALA A 104 19.52 -23.54 12.47
CA ALA A 104 18.55 -22.47 12.45
C ALA A 104 17.12 -23.03 12.47
N GLN A 105 16.29 -22.50 13.35
CA GLN A 105 14.87 -22.82 13.41
C GLN A 105 14.16 -22.08 12.30
N VAL A 106 13.74 -22.80 11.27
CA VAL A 106 13.01 -22.25 10.13
C VAL A 106 11.71 -23.01 9.90
N SER A 107 10.65 -22.28 9.59
CA SER A 107 9.42 -22.82 9.01
C SER A 107 9.29 -22.39 7.56
N ARG A 108 8.23 -22.85 6.90
CA ARG A 108 7.87 -22.45 5.54
C ARG A 108 6.54 -21.72 5.57
N LEU A 109 6.49 -20.59 4.88
CA LEU A 109 5.26 -19.83 4.67
C LEU A 109 4.30 -20.58 3.75
N THR A 110 3.03 -20.19 3.80
CA THR A 110 1.97 -20.80 2.99
C THR A 110 2.22 -20.63 1.49
N ASN A 111 1.60 -21.51 0.69
CA ASN A 111 1.59 -21.33 -0.75
C ASN A 111 0.81 -20.07 -1.11
N TRP A 112 1.45 -19.17 -1.87
CA TRP A 112 0.86 -17.92 -2.32
C TRP A 112 0.78 -17.89 -3.84
N GLY A 113 -0.32 -17.34 -4.38
CA GLY A 113 -0.48 -17.08 -5.82
C GLY A 113 -0.47 -18.33 -6.72
N SER A 114 -0.70 -19.54 -6.15
CA SER A 114 -0.60 -20.82 -6.88
C SER A 114 0.78 -21.09 -7.50
N PHE A 115 1.83 -20.41 -7.03
CA PHE A 115 3.20 -20.72 -7.43
C PHE A 115 3.59 -22.10 -6.91
N ASN A 116 4.38 -22.85 -7.68
CA ASN A 116 4.90 -24.12 -7.18
C ASN A 116 5.95 -23.88 -6.08
N GLN A 117 6.37 -24.95 -5.39
CA GLN A 117 7.37 -24.88 -4.33
C GLN A 117 8.74 -24.37 -4.79
N THR A 118 9.01 -24.23 -6.10
CA THR A 118 10.23 -23.57 -6.57
C THR A 118 10.18 -22.07 -6.30
N TYR A 119 9.00 -21.45 -6.42
CA TYR A 119 8.87 -19.98 -6.39
C TYR A 119 8.05 -19.43 -5.22
N CYS A 120 7.39 -20.26 -4.41
CA CYS A 120 6.62 -19.82 -3.24
C CYS A 120 7.32 -20.18 -1.91
N CYS A 121 6.54 -20.13 -0.83
CA CYS A 121 6.75 -20.94 0.36
C CYS A 121 8.11 -20.66 0.99
N THR A 122 8.41 -19.36 1.05
CA THR A 122 9.65 -18.79 1.54
C THR A 122 9.93 -19.26 2.95
N TYR A 123 11.21 -19.45 3.25
CA TYR A 123 11.60 -19.86 4.59
C TYR A 123 11.39 -18.67 5.52
N PHE A 124 10.76 -18.94 6.65
CA PHE A 124 10.56 -17.98 7.73
C PHE A 124 11.45 -18.39 8.89
N LEU A 125 12.37 -17.51 9.26
CA LEU A 125 13.22 -17.68 10.42
C LEU A 125 12.37 -17.47 11.67
N GLU A 126 12.38 -18.42 12.59
CA GLU A 126 11.55 -18.39 13.79
C GLU A 126 11.97 -17.26 14.73
N PRO A 127 11.02 -16.61 15.44
CA PRO A 127 11.32 -15.43 16.25
C PRO A 127 12.22 -15.73 17.46
N GLU A 128 12.24 -16.97 17.94
CA GLU A 128 13.14 -17.41 19.02
C GLU A 128 14.55 -17.75 18.54
N ASP A 129 14.77 -17.87 17.22
CA ASP A 129 16.09 -18.12 16.69
C ASP A 129 16.98 -16.87 16.84
N PRO A 130 18.18 -16.99 17.44
CA PRO A 130 19.06 -15.84 17.65
C PRO A 130 19.45 -15.13 16.35
N HIS A 131 19.45 -15.84 15.22
CA HIS A 131 19.78 -15.25 13.93
C HIS A 131 18.71 -14.26 13.44
N PHE A 132 17.47 -14.32 13.95
CA PHE A 132 16.42 -13.36 13.56
C PHE A 132 16.85 -11.93 13.86
N VAL A 133 17.23 -11.69 15.12
CA VAL A 133 17.69 -10.38 15.57
C VAL A 133 19.04 -10.03 14.94
N GLN A 134 19.95 -10.99 14.76
CA GLN A 134 21.26 -10.74 14.16
C GLN A 134 21.16 -10.28 12.70
N ILE A 135 20.41 -11.02 11.87
CA ILE A 135 20.22 -10.70 10.46
C ILE A 135 19.45 -9.39 10.31
N GLY A 136 18.35 -9.21 11.07
CA GLY A 136 17.56 -7.98 11.01
C GLY A 136 18.36 -6.75 11.40
N SER A 137 19.16 -6.83 12.47
CA SER A 137 20.03 -5.73 12.90
C SER A 137 21.14 -5.43 11.88
N ALA A 138 21.72 -6.48 11.28
CA ALA A 138 22.74 -6.31 10.24
C ALA A 138 22.18 -5.58 9.02
N PHE A 139 20.94 -5.89 8.62
CA PHE A 139 20.26 -5.18 7.54
C PHE A 139 20.06 -3.70 7.84
N ILE A 140 19.53 -3.35 9.02
CA ILE A 140 19.36 -1.94 9.41
C ILE A 140 20.71 -1.22 9.44
N SER A 141 21.74 -1.84 10.02
CA SER A 141 23.08 -1.26 10.10
C SER A 141 23.68 -1.01 8.70
N GLU A 142 23.58 -1.97 7.78
CA GLU A 142 24.10 -1.80 6.41
C GLU A 142 23.28 -0.77 5.62
N TYR A 143 21.95 -0.81 5.71
CA TYR A 143 21.08 0.12 5.00
C TYR A 143 21.34 1.57 5.44
N THR A 144 21.38 1.81 6.75
CA THR A 144 21.58 3.15 7.31
C THR A 144 23.01 3.66 7.12
N SER A 145 24.01 2.77 7.09
CA SER A 145 25.38 3.13 6.70
C SER A 145 25.44 3.66 5.25
N MET A 146 24.68 3.04 4.34
CA MET A 146 24.65 3.45 2.94
C MET A 146 23.79 4.70 2.68
N PHE A 147 22.69 4.84 3.42
CA PHE A 147 21.61 5.76 3.03
C PHE A 147 21.16 6.72 4.14
N GLY A 148 21.68 6.63 5.35
CA GLY A 148 21.17 7.32 6.53
C GLY A 148 19.78 6.82 6.94
N THR A 149 19.16 7.46 7.95
CA THR A 149 17.82 7.11 8.42
C THR A 149 17.04 8.31 8.92
N ASP A 150 15.73 8.14 8.94
CA ASP A 150 14.74 9.04 9.55
C ASP A 150 13.93 8.28 10.63
N HIS A 151 14.42 7.11 11.05
CA HIS A 151 13.93 6.24 12.12
C HIS A 151 12.63 5.48 11.85
N PHE A 152 12.08 5.53 10.64
CA PHE A 152 10.88 4.78 10.26
C PHE A 152 11.22 3.61 9.36
N TYR A 153 10.79 2.41 9.76
CA TYR A 153 11.10 1.19 9.03
C TYR A 153 9.85 0.35 8.79
N ASN A 154 9.54 0.06 7.53
CA ASN A 154 8.44 -0.82 7.16
C ASN A 154 8.90 -2.28 7.00
N THR A 155 8.14 -3.18 7.64
CA THR A 155 8.29 -4.63 7.54
C THR A 155 6.96 -5.31 7.85
N ASP A 156 6.64 -6.36 7.11
CA ASP A 156 5.36 -7.08 7.16
C ASP A 156 5.63 -8.59 7.10
N LEU A 157 5.41 -9.30 8.22
CA LEU A 157 5.77 -10.72 8.33
C LEU A 157 4.82 -11.66 7.58
N PHE A 158 3.54 -11.28 7.48
CA PHE A 158 2.45 -12.19 7.15
C PHE A 158 1.48 -11.57 6.15
N ASN A 159 1.97 -10.74 5.23
CA ASN A 159 1.14 -10.16 4.19
C ASN A 159 0.62 -11.27 3.25
N GLU A 160 -0.68 -11.54 3.30
CA GLU A 160 -1.35 -12.63 2.57
C GLU A 160 -0.75 -14.03 2.84
N MET A 161 -0.18 -14.22 4.03
CA MET A 161 0.38 -15.50 4.45
C MET A 161 -0.13 -15.83 5.85
N THR A 162 -0.54 -17.06 6.06
CA THR A 162 -1.05 -17.50 7.37
C THR A 162 0.13 -17.90 8.26
N PRO A 163 0.26 -17.35 9.47
CA PRO A 163 1.26 -17.82 10.42
C PRO A 163 1.01 -19.29 10.79
N LYS A 164 2.06 -20.03 11.12
CA LYS A 164 2.00 -21.49 11.34
C LYS A 164 1.08 -21.95 12.48
N THR A 165 0.75 -21.05 13.41
CA THR A 165 -0.11 -21.29 14.57
C THR A 165 -0.82 -20.01 14.95
N ASN A 166 -2.05 -20.08 15.46
CA ASN A 166 -2.83 -18.95 15.98
C ASN A 166 -2.59 -18.66 17.47
N ALA A 167 -1.59 -19.30 18.07
CA ALA A 167 -1.22 -19.07 19.47
C ALA A 167 -0.77 -17.62 19.68
N THR A 168 -1.43 -16.92 20.59
CA THR A 168 -1.15 -15.50 20.89
C THR A 168 0.30 -15.27 21.33
N LYS A 169 0.87 -16.21 22.11
CA LYS A 169 2.30 -16.14 22.48
C LYS A 169 3.21 -16.09 21.25
N TYR A 170 3.02 -16.98 20.28
CA TYR A 170 3.83 -17.00 19.06
C TYR A 170 3.74 -15.70 18.26
N LEU A 171 2.54 -15.12 18.14
CA LEU A 171 2.34 -13.84 17.45
C LEU A 171 3.00 -12.67 18.19
N SER A 172 2.98 -12.71 19.53
CA SER A 172 3.69 -11.74 20.36
C SER A 172 5.22 -11.89 20.23
N ASP A 173 5.73 -13.12 20.21
CA ASP A 173 7.15 -13.38 19.99
C ASP A 173 7.62 -12.87 18.62
N CYS A 174 6.79 -13.04 17.57
CA CYS A 174 7.04 -12.48 16.23
C CYS A 174 7.20 -10.95 16.24
N GLY A 175 6.22 -10.23 16.82
CA GLY A 175 6.28 -8.77 16.86
C GLY A 175 7.42 -8.24 17.74
N ASN A 176 7.70 -8.90 18.87
CA ASN A 176 8.85 -8.56 19.70
C ASN A 176 10.17 -8.80 18.97
N ALA A 177 10.35 -9.92 18.25
CA ALA A 177 11.58 -10.19 17.51
C ALA A 177 11.87 -9.12 16.44
N VAL A 178 10.84 -8.65 15.74
CA VAL A 178 10.95 -7.52 14.79
C VAL A 178 11.39 -6.26 15.52
N TYR A 179 10.68 -5.86 16.58
CA TYR A 179 11.03 -4.65 17.34
C TYR A 179 12.45 -4.70 17.90
N GLN A 180 12.87 -5.84 18.46
CA GLN A 180 14.23 -6.02 18.98
C GLN A 180 15.28 -5.87 17.88
N SER A 181 15.01 -6.39 16.66
CA SER A 181 15.94 -6.25 15.53
C SER A 181 16.14 -4.79 15.10
N LEU A 182 15.06 -3.99 15.13
CA LEU A 182 15.09 -2.57 14.84
C LEU A 182 15.82 -1.80 15.96
N ALA A 183 15.34 -1.94 17.20
CA ALA A 183 15.82 -1.20 18.37
C ALA A 183 17.30 -1.47 18.69
N LYS A 184 17.82 -2.65 18.33
CA LYS A 184 19.24 -3.00 18.50
C LYS A 184 20.18 -2.16 17.62
N SER A 185 19.72 -1.75 16.43
CA SER A 185 20.54 -0.93 15.50
C SER A 185 20.17 0.55 15.55
N ASP A 186 18.91 0.84 15.80
CA ASP A 186 18.36 2.20 15.91
C ASP A 186 17.39 2.28 17.10
N PRO A 187 17.82 2.74 18.28
CA PRO A 187 16.96 2.85 19.46
C PRO A 187 15.76 3.80 19.28
N GLN A 188 15.81 4.68 18.28
CA GLN A 188 14.71 5.60 17.96
C GLN A 188 13.70 4.97 16.99
N SER A 189 13.98 3.79 16.45
CA SER A 189 13.18 3.12 15.43
C SER A 189 11.69 3.07 15.76
N ILE A 190 10.87 3.33 14.75
CA ILE A 190 9.43 3.10 14.72
C ILE A 190 9.17 2.07 13.62
N TRP A 191 8.52 0.98 14.00
CA TRP A 191 8.06 -0.02 13.05
C TRP A 191 6.79 0.50 12.36
N VAL A 192 6.82 0.61 11.04
CA VAL A 192 5.65 0.88 10.20
C VAL A 192 5.11 -0.44 9.65
N MET A 193 3.85 -0.76 9.89
CA MET A 193 3.25 -2.05 9.51
C MET A 193 1.98 -1.84 8.69
N GLN A 194 1.79 -2.63 7.64
CA GLN A 194 0.54 -2.70 6.89
C GLN A 194 -0.53 -3.45 7.69
N GLY A 195 -1.73 -2.88 7.76
CA GLY A 195 -2.91 -3.52 8.36
C GLY A 195 -3.61 -4.54 7.46
N TRP A 196 -3.12 -4.79 6.24
CA TRP A 196 -3.81 -5.63 5.23
C TRP A 196 -4.09 -7.05 5.69
N LEU A 197 -3.19 -7.65 6.46
CA LEU A 197 -3.38 -8.99 7.01
C LEU A 197 -4.68 -9.14 7.83
N PHE A 198 -5.13 -8.07 8.50
CA PHE A 198 -6.40 -8.05 9.24
C PHE A 198 -7.64 -7.98 8.32
N VAL A 199 -7.45 -7.52 7.07
CA VAL A 199 -8.50 -7.46 6.04
C VAL A 199 -8.55 -8.75 5.21
N ASN A 200 -7.38 -9.26 4.82
CA ASN A 200 -7.21 -10.35 3.86
C ASN A 200 -7.56 -11.71 4.45
N GLU A 201 -7.22 -11.96 5.73
CA GLU A 201 -7.39 -13.25 6.40
C GLU A 201 -8.21 -13.13 7.70
N PRO A 202 -9.47 -12.66 7.64
CA PRO A 202 -10.30 -12.43 8.83
C PRO A 202 -10.68 -13.73 9.56
N GLY A 203 -10.56 -14.87 8.89
CA GLY A 203 -10.74 -16.20 9.48
C GLY A 203 -9.60 -16.62 10.40
N TYR A 204 -8.43 -15.97 10.31
CA TYR A 204 -7.28 -16.22 11.16
C TYR A 204 -7.07 -15.08 12.17
N TRP A 205 -7.10 -13.82 11.70
CA TRP A 205 -6.78 -12.66 12.52
C TRP A 205 -7.99 -12.16 13.32
N HIS A 206 -8.35 -12.91 14.37
CA HIS A 206 -9.33 -12.43 15.35
C HIS A 206 -8.71 -11.40 16.30
N LYS A 207 -9.57 -10.76 17.12
CA LYS A 207 -9.16 -9.71 18.07
C LYS A 207 -7.98 -10.14 18.96
N ASP A 208 -8.00 -11.36 19.51
CA ASP A 208 -6.93 -11.82 20.40
C ASP A 208 -5.59 -12.01 19.67
N GLN A 209 -5.61 -12.54 18.44
CA GLN A 209 -4.42 -12.70 17.59
C GLN A 209 -3.86 -11.34 17.18
N ALA A 210 -4.73 -10.43 16.72
CA ALA A 210 -4.33 -9.08 16.34
C ALA A 210 -3.75 -8.32 17.53
N LYS A 211 -4.43 -8.36 18.68
CA LYS A 211 -3.96 -7.74 19.92
C LYS A 211 -2.60 -8.27 20.34
N ALA A 212 -2.40 -9.60 20.31
CA ALA A 212 -1.13 -10.21 20.68
C ALA A 212 0.05 -9.71 19.85
N LEU A 213 -0.12 -9.54 18.53
CA LEU A 213 0.89 -8.96 17.66
C LEU A 213 1.10 -7.46 17.97
N LEU A 214 0.02 -6.67 17.96
CA LEU A 214 0.08 -5.21 18.04
C LEU A 214 0.59 -4.68 19.40
N THR A 215 0.32 -5.41 20.49
CA THR A 215 0.76 -5.02 21.84
C THR A 215 2.06 -5.69 22.27
N SER A 216 2.72 -6.44 21.38
CA SER A 216 4.07 -6.99 21.63
C SER A 216 5.17 -5.93 21.52
N VAL A 217 4.83 -4.77 20.96
CA VAL A 217 5.72 -3.63 20.75
C VAL A 217 5.34 -2.52 21.73
N PRO A 218 6.30 -1.76 22.29
CA PRO A 218 5.97 -0.63 23.14
C PRO A 218 5.02 0.36 22.47
N GLN A 219 4.17 0.99 23.28
CA GLN A 219 3.21 1.98 22.82
C GLN A 219 3.91 3.12 22.06
N GLY A 220 3.44 3.44 20.85
CA GLY A 220 4.03 4.47 19.99
C GLY A 220 5.29 4.04 19.22
N LYS A 221 5.75 2.79 19.38
CA LYS A 221 6.86 2.22 18.60
C LYS A 221 6.40 1.36 17.41
N LEU A 222 5.09 1.25 17.21
CA LEU A 222 4.44 0.63 16.06
C LEU A 222 3.43 1.62 15.47
N LEU A 223 3.59 1.95 14.19
CA LEU A 223 2.68 2.78 13.40
C LEU A 223 1.98 1.91 12.36
N ILE A 224 0.66 1.82 12.42
CA ILE A 224 -0.12 0.98 11.52
C ILE A 224 -0.64 1.80 10.33
N LEU A 225 -0.48 1.26 9.12
CA LEU A 225 -1.17 1.75 7.93
C LEU A 225 -2.48 0.98 7.79
N ASP A 226 -3.62 1.60 8.12
CA ASP A 226 -4.94 0.99 7.93
C ASP A 226 -5.28 1.01 6.44
N LEU A 227 -4.83 -0.04 5.75
CA LEU A 227 -4.42 0.04 4.34
C LEU A 227 -5.57 0.36 3.38
N MET A 228 -6.80 -0.01 3.72
CA MET A 228 -8.00 0.13 2.88
C MET A 228 -9.15 0.70 3.71
N SER A 229 -8.87 1.81 4.42
CA SER A 229 -9.82 2.39 5.36
C SER A 229 -11.10 2.90 4.68
N GLU A 230 -11.03 3.25 3.40
CA GLU A 230 -12.16 3.75 2.63
C GLU A 230 -13.23 2.68 2.39
N LEU A 231 -12.87 1.39 2.37
CA LEU A 231 -13.82 0.29 2.16
C LEU A 231 -13.88 -0.73 3.30
N ARG A 232 -12.77 -1.01 3.98
CA ARG A 232 -12.67 -2.06 5.01
C ARG A 232 -11.83 -1.59 6.20
N PRO A 233 -12.25 -0.51 6.89
CA PRO A 233 -11.48 0.03 8.02
C PRO A 233 -11.31 -1.00 9.13
N GLN A 234 -10.09 -1.16 9.62
CA GLN A 234 -9.80 -2.07 10.74
C GLN A 234 -9.64 -1.35 12.07
N TYR A 235 -9.41 -0.02 12.07
CA TYR A 235 -9.34 0.79 13.29
C TYR A 235 -10.62 0.67 14.14
N THR A 236 -11.79 0.51 13.51
CA THR A 236 -13.06 0.26 14.23
C THR A 236 -13.13 -1.14 14.83
N ASN A 237 -12.62 -2.15 14.12
CA ASN A 237 -12.70 -3.54 14.54
C ASN A 237 -11.69 -3.88 15.64
N LEU A 238 -10.55 -3.18 15.64
CA LEU A 238 -9.43 -3.40 16.55
C LEU A 238 -9.32 -2.33 17.63
N ASP A 239 -10.44 -1.67 17.95
CA ASP A 239 -10.56 -0.73 19.07
C ASP A 239 -9.49 0.38 19.03
N GLY A 240 -9.27 0.98 17.85
CA GLY A 240 -8.21 1.95 17.60
C GLY A 240 -6.82 1.34 17.68
N TYR A 241 -6.62 0.13 17.14
CA TYR A 241 -5.37 -0.64 17.23
C TYR A 241 -4.82 -0.77 18.65
N TYR A 242 -5.73 -0.91 19.62
CA TYR A 242 -5.41 -1.03 21.05
C TYR A 242 -4.51 0.10 21.57
N GLY A 243 -4.64 1.29 20.98
CA GLY A 243 -3.90 2.50 21.33
C GLY A 243 -2.70 2.78 20.43
N GLN A 244 -2.17 1.80 19.68
CA GLN A 244 -1.04 2.06 18.77
C GLN A 244 -1.41 3.12 17.71
N PRO A 245 -0.51 4.03 17.35
CA PRO A 245 -0.81 5.04 16.35
C PRO A 245 -1.09 4.41 14.99
N PHE A 246 -2.01 5.01 14.23
CA PHE A 246 -2.32 4.57 12.88
C PHE A 246 -2.52 5.72 11.89
N ILE A 247 -2.39 5.40 10.60
CA ILE A 247 -2.68 6.27 9.46
C ILE A 247 -3.89 5.67 8.74
N TRP A 248 -4.91 6.49 8.50
CA TRP A 248 -6.06 6.12 7.68
C TRP A 248 -5.63 6.16 6.21
N CYS A 249 -5.59 5.03 5.52
CA CYS A 249 -5.14 4.99 4.13
C CYS A 249 -6.28 4.72 3.16
N MET A 250 -6.22 5.38 2.01
CA MET A 250 -7.03 5.06 0.84
C MET A 250 -6.23 4.14 -0.09
N LEU A 251 -6.68 2.89 -0.23
CA LEU A 251 -6.07 1.93 -1.16
C LEU A 251 -6.48 2.24 -2.59
N HIS A 252 -7.78 2.32 -2.84
CA HIS A 252 -8.44 2.68 -4.10
C HIS A 252 -8.19 1.75 -5.30
N ASN A 253 -6.94 1.44 -5.61
CA ASN A 253 -6.54 0.73 -6.84
C ASN A 253 -5.81 -0.58 -6.52
N PHE A 254 -6.22 -1.65 -7.20
CA PHE A 254 -5.55 -2.96 -7.21
C PHE A 254 -4.99 -3.25 -8.60
N GLY A 255 -3.75 -3.73 -8.65
CA GLY A 255 -3.05 -4.20 -9.85
C GLY A 255 -2.83 -3.17 -10.94
N GLY A 256 -3.04 -1.86 -10.68
CA GLY A 256 -3.03 -0.84 -11.73
C GLY A 256 -4.24 -0.95 -12.67
N ALA A 257 -5.32 -1.62 -12.25
CA ALA A 257 -6.49 -1.81 -13.10
C ALA A 257 -7.16 -0.46 -13.43
N LEU A 258 -7.55 -0.29 -14.69
CA LEU A 258 -8.24 0.91 -15.16
C LEU A 258 -9.75 0.79 -14.99
N GLY A 259 -10.42 1.93 -14.81
CA GLY A 259 -11.88 2.04 -14.79
C GLY A 259 -12.33 3.23 -13.94
N MET A 260 -13.51 3.78 -14.20
CA MET A 260 -14.01 4.85 -13.33
C MET A 260 -14.50 4.24 -12.01
N TYR A 261 -13.81 4.59 -10.93
CA TYR A 261 -14.08 4.13 -9.57
C TYR A 261 -13.68 5.23 -8.59
N GLY A 262 -14.38 5.30 -7.45
CA GLY A 262 -14.03 6.16 -6.33
C GLY A 262 -15.08 6.11 -5.22
N ALA A 263 -14.67 6.52 -4.02
CA ALA A 263 -15.48 6.49 -2.81
C ALA A 263 -15.50 7.86 -2.12
N PHE A 264 -15.86 8.93 -2.85
CA PHE A 264 -15.88 10.30 -2.31
C PHE A 264 -16.65 10.41 -1.00
N ASN A 265 -17.79 9.75 -0.92
CA ASN A 265 -18.66 9.76 0.26
C ASN A 265 -17.95 9.21 1.51
N HIS A 266 -17.13 8.18 1.36
CA HIS A 266 -16.37 7.60 2.47
C HIS A 266 -15.18 8.48 2.85
N ILE A 267 -14.43 8.99 1.88
CA ILE A 267 -13.31 9.91 2.16
C ILE A 267 -13.82 11.19 2.83
N ASN A 268 -14.88 11.80 2.30
CA ASN A 268 -15.42 13.07 2.78
C ASN A 268 -16.16 12.96 4.12
N LYS A 269 -16.39 11.75 4.63
CA LYS A 269 -17.09 11.51 5.90
C LYS A 269 -16.18 10.81 6.90
N ASP A 270 -15.75 9.60 6.57
CA ASP A 270 -15.13 8.66 7.49
C ASP A 270 -13.77 9.18 8.00
N VAL A 271 -13.01 9.91 7.17
CA VAL A 271 -11.75 10.55 7.58
C VAL A 271 -11.96 11.55 8.73
N PHE A 272 -13.00 12.38 8.63
CA PHE A 272 -13.28 13.40 9.65
C PHE A 272 -13.87 12.78 10.92
N GLU A 273 -14.72 11.76 10.77
CA GLU A 273 -15.25 10.99 11.91
C GLU A 273 -14.12 10.29 12.67
N ALA A 274 -13.22 9.59 11.96
CA ALA A 274 -12.08 8.91 12.57
C ALA A 274 -11.16 9.91 13.28
N ARG A 275 -10.84 11.05 12.66
CA ARG A 275 -10.02 12.11 13.26
C ARG A 275 -10.62 12.67 14.56
N GLY A 276 -11.94 12.77 14.63
CA GLY A 276 -12.65 13.27 15.82
C GLY A 276 -12.82 12.23 16.93
N GLN A 277 -12.76 10.93 16.60
CA GLN A 277 -13.00 9.83 17.54
C GLN A 277 -11.72 9.17 18.07
N TYR A 278 -10.63 9.19 17.29
CA TYR A 278 -9.40 8.46 17.60
C TYR A 278 -8.21 9.41 17.68
N GLU A 279 -7.81 9.76 18.90
CA GLU A 279 -6.65 10.64 19.15
C GLU A 279 -5.32 10.04 18.65
N ASN A 280 -5.26 8.72 18.48
CA ASN A 280 -4.10 7.99 17.96
C ASN A 280 -4.10 7.86 16.42
N MET A 281 -5.06 8.48 15.72
CA MET A 281 -4.99 8.65 14.26
C MET A 281 -4.01 9.80 13.94
N LEU A 282 -2.81 9.46 13.46
CA LEU A 282 -1.74 10.44 13.24
C LEU A 282 -1.76 11.11 11.86
N GLY A 283 -2.53 10.57 10.92
CA GLY A 283 -2.58 11.12 9.58
C GLY A 283 -3.47 10.35 8.62
N ILE A 284 -3.41 10.78 7.36
CA ILE A 284 -4.06 10.11 6.24
C ILE A 284 -3.02 9.74 5.17
N GLY A 285 -3.29 8.69 4.39
CA GLY A 285 -2.33 8.14 3.44
C GLY A 285 -2.95 7.64 2.13
N LEU A 286 -2.07 7.41 1.15
CA LEU A 286 -2.39 6.79 -0.14
C LEU A 286 -1.61 5.48 -0.25
N THR A 287 -2.31 4.38 -0.51
CA THR A 287 -1.74 3.03 -0.62
C THR A 287 -2.13 2.30 -1.91
N PRO A 288 -2.21 2.97 -3.08
CA PRO A 288 -2.62 2.30 -4.31
C PRO A 288 -1.55 1.33 -4.83
N GLU A 289 -1.97 0.20 -5.38
CA GLU A 289 -1.07 -0.72 -6.07
C GLU A 289 -0.58 -0.14 -7.41
N GLY A 290 -1.37 0.73 -8.04
CA GLY A 290 -1.00 1.49 -9.24
C GLY A 290 -1.61 2.89 -9.29
N ILE A 291 -0.91 3.86 -9.89
CA ILE A 291 -1.21 5.30 -9.72
C ILE A 291 -1.74 6.04 -10.96
N GLU A 292 -1.70 5.43 -12.15
CA GLU A 292 -1.99 6.13 -13.42
C GLU A 292 -3.49 6.11 -13.78
N GLN A 293 -4.36 6.42 -12.82
CA GLN A 293 -5.81 6.39 -12.99
C GLN A 293 -6.55 7.27 -11.97
N ASN A 294 -7.78 7.65 -12.30
CA ASN A 294 -8.73 8.33 -11.40
C ASN A 294 -8.14 9.52 -10.61
N ASP A 295 -7.34 10.37 -11.26
CA ASP A 295 -6.65 11.54 -10.66
C ASP A 295 -7.51 12.32 -9.66
N ILE A 296 -8.80 12.48 -9.97
CA ILE A 296 -9.77 13.22 -9.16
C ILE A 296 -9.87 12.69 -7.71
N ILE A 297 -9.79 11.37 -7.51
CA ILE A 297 -9.91 10.74 -6.19
C ILE A 297 -8.64 10.98 -5.38
N TYR A 298 -7.47 10.90 -6.00
CA TYR A 298 -6.19 11.21 -5.36
C TYR A 298 -6.04 12.69 -5.03
N ASP A 299 -6.53 13.57 -5.90
CA ASP A 299 -6.58 15.01 -5.66
C ASP A 299 -7.49 15.32 -4.45
N PHE A 300 -8.66 14.72 -4.40
CA PHE A 300 -9.57 14.90 -3.26
C PHE A 300 -8.99 14.39 -1.94
N MET A 301 -8.44 13.17 -1.96
CA MET A 301 -7.87 12.54 -0.77
C MET A 301 -6.69 13.36 -0.21
N THR A 302 -5.83 13.88 -1.08
CA THR A 302 -4.69 14.71 -0.65
C THR A 302 -5.12 16.09 -0.15
N GLU A 303 -6.13 16.72 -0.77
CA GLU A 303 -6.70 17.98 -0.26
C GLU A 303 -7.39 17.81 1.10
N THR A 304 -7.98 16.64 1.38
CA THR A 304 -8.62 16.31 2.67
C THR A 304 -7.68 16.47 3.87
N THR A 305 -6.37 16.44 3.66
CA THR A 305 -5.35 16.77 4.68
C THR A 305 -5.57 18.18 5.27
N TRP A 306 -6.03 19.13 4.45
CA TRP A 306 -6.12 20.55 4.77
C TRP A 306 -7.52 21.01 5.19
N TYR A 307 -8.51 20.12 5.12
CA TYR A 307 -9.86 20.38 5.57
C TYR A 307 -10.05 19.95 7.04
N THR A 308 -10.85 20.70 7.78
CA THR A 308 -11.23 20.39 9.17
C THR A 308 -12.60 19.73 9.29
N SER A 309 -13.39 19.73 8.22
CA SER A 309 -14.74 19.18 8.15
C SER A 309 -15.07 18.73 6.71
N PRO A 310 -16.09 17.88 6.51
CA PRO A 310 -16.59 17.53 5.18
C PRO A 310 -16.86 18.76 4.30
N VAL A 311 -16.59 18.64 3.00
CA VAL A 311 -16.81 19.72 2.02
C VAL A 311 -18.01 19.45 1.12
N ASP A 312 -18.50 20.49 0.44
CA ASP A 312 -19.48 20.35 -0.63
C ASP A 312 -18.82 19.71 -1.87
N LEU A 313 -19.13 18.44 -2.10
CA LEU A 313 -18.56 17.67 -3.21
C LEU A 313 -18.97 18.21 -4.58
N ASN A 314 -20.19 18.74 -4.76
CA ASN A 314 -20.60 19.30 -6.05
C ASN A 314 -19.72 20.50 -6.40
N GLN A 315 -19.55 21.41 -5.44
CA GLN A 315 -18.70 22.58 -5.61
C GLN A 315 -17.23 22.20 -5.78
N TRP A 316 -16.76 21.20 -5.03
CA TRP A 316 -15.38 20.71 -5.12
C TRP A 316 -15.10 20.11 -6.51
N VAL A 317 -15.96 19.22 -7.02
CA VAL A 317 -15.80 18.59 -8.34
C VAL A 317 -15.88 19.63 -9.46
N HIS A 318 -16.82 20.57 -9.39
CA HIS A 318 -16.88 21.68 -10.34
C HIS A 318 -15.56 22.46 -10.38
N ASN A 319 -15.03 22.81 -9.20
CA ASN A 319 -13.77 23.54 -9.08
C ASN A 319 -12.56 22.70 -9.54
N TYR A 320 -12.56 21.39 -9.30
CA TYR A 320 -11.55 20.46 -9.81
C TYR A 320 -11.54 20.47 -11.34
N ALA A 321 -12.71 20.30 -11.97
CA ALA A 321 -12.83 20.29 -13.43
C ALA A 321 -12.38 21.62 -14.05
N LEU A 322 -12.79 22.76 -13.45
CA LEU A 322 -12.34 24.08 -13.88
C LEU A 322 -10.81 24.24 -13.80
N ARG A 323 -10.18 23.81 -12.70
CA ARG A 323 -8.72 23.87 -12.54
C ARG A 323 -7.99 22.90 -13.49
N ARG A 324 -8.56 21.73 -13.71
CA ARG A 324 -7.99 20.69 -14.57
C ARG A 324 -7.98 21.13 -16.03
N TYR A 325 -9.08 21.71 -16.50
CA TYR A 325 -9.28 22.03 -17.91
C TYR A 325 -8.99 23.49 -18.27
N GLY A 326 -8.93 24.39 -17.28
CA GLY A 326 -8.88 25.84 -17.49
C GLY A 326 -10.22 26.48 -17.87
N TYR A 327 -11.26 25.67 -18.11
CA TYR A 327 -12.60 26.10 -18.48
C TYR A 327 -13.63 25.01 -18.18
N ILE A 328 -14.85 25.40 -17.81
CA ILE A 328 -16.00 24.50 -17.67
C ILE A 328 -17.25 25.20 -18.18
N ASN A 329 -18.07 24.50 -18.97
CA ASN A 329 -19.39 24.95 -19.39
C ASN A 329 -20.50 24.11 -18.72
N ASP A 330 -21.75 24.47 -18.97
CA ASP A 330 -22.92 23.83 -18.36
C ASP A 330 -22.97 22.32 -18.65
N ASP A 331 -22.64 21.90 -19.87
CA ASP A 331 -22.62 20.48 -20.23
C ASP A 331 -21.57 19.71 -19.42
N LEU A 332 -20.32 20.20 -19.35
CA LEU A 332 -19.29 19.57 -18.54
C LEU A 332 -19.65 19.54 -17.05
N SER A 333 -20.22 20.64 -16.53
CA SER A 333 -20.66 20.69 -15.14
C SER A 333 -21.73 19.65 -14.84
N ARG A 334 -22.72 19.49 -15.74
CA ARG A 334 -23.75 18.45 -15.63
C ARG A 334 -23.19 17.05 -15.78
N GLY A 335 -22.26 16.84 -16.71
CA GLY A 335 -21.61 15.56 -16.93
C GLY A 335 -20.84 15.11 -15.69
N TRP A 336 -20.05 16.00 -15.08
CA TRP A 336 -19.35 15.71 -13.83
C TRP A 336 -20.30 15.40 -12.67
N HIS A 337 -21.42 16.11 -12.57
CA HIS A 337 -22.45 15.83 -11.58
C HIS A 337 -23.08 14.43 -11.74
N LEU A 338 -23.21 13.91 -12.96
CA LEU A 338 -23.65 12.52 -13.17
C LEU A 338 -22.62 11.49 -12.71
N LEU A 339 -21.32 11.79 -12.86
CA LEU A 339 -20.24 10.91 -12.41
C LEU A 339 -20.00 10.99 -10.89
N GLN A 340 -20.41 12.08 -10.25
CA GLN A 340 -20.33 12.31 -8.81
C GLN A 340 -21.55 13.16 -8.36
N PRO A 341 -22.70 12.55 -8.08
CA PRO A 341 -23.82 13.26 -7.50
C PRO A 341 -23.58 13.47 -6.01
N GLN A 342 -23.96 14.63 -5.49
CA GLN A 342 -23.95 14.85 -4.05
C GLN A 342 -24.96 13.92 -3.36
N PHE A 343 -24.54 13.39 -2.23
CA PHE A 343 -25.25 12.42 -1.41
C PHE A 343 -26.46 13.08 -0.70
N VAL A 344 -27.48 13.47 -1.45
CA VAL A 344 -28.71 14.08 -0.88
C VAL A 344 -29.71 12.99 -0.48
N LEU A 345 -29.58 11.77 -1.00
CA LEU A 345 -30.38 10.62 -0.62
C LEU A 345 -29.49 9.36 -0.62
N LEU A 346 -29.63 8.50 0.38
CA LEU A 346 -28.95 7.20 0.59
C LEU A 346 -29.07 6.19 -0.58
N THR A 347 -29.57 6.62 -1.74
CA THR A 347 -29.90 5.81 -2.91
C THR A 347 -29.21 6.27 -4.19
N GLN A 348 -28.49 7.39 -4.18
CA GLN A 348 -27.76 7.85 -5.37
C GLN A 348 -26.36 7.26 -5.40
N THR A 349 -26.11 6.50 -6.47
CA THR A 349 -24.83 5.85 -6.74
C THR A 349 -24.24 6.39 -8.03
N SER A 350 -22.92 6.40 -8.13
CA SER A 350 -22.21 6.77 -9.36
C SER A 350 -20.86 6.10 -9.39
N VAL A 351 -20.13 6.22 -10.49
CA VAL A 351 -18.77 5.68 -10.59
C VAL A 351 -17.84 6.18 -9.50
N PHE A 352 -18.05 7.37 -8.93
CA PHE A 352 -17.22 7.92 -7.85
C PHE A 352 -17.92 8.00 -6.47
N VAL A 353 -19.14 7.48 -6.35
CA VAL A 353 -19.90 7.42 -5.10
C VAL A 353 -20.39 6.00 -4.89
N ASP A 354 -19.75 5.34 -3.93
CA ASP A 354 -20.01 3.95 -3.57
C ASP A 354 -20.69 3.90 -2.19
N PRO A 355 -22.01 3.70 -2.10
CA PRO A 355 -22.72 3.73 -0.81
C PRO A 355 -22.57 2.44 0.00
N ILE A 356 -22.14 1.33 -0.60
CA ILE A 356 -22.14 0.00 0.04
C ILE A 356 -20.74 -0.63 0.11
N ARG A 357 -19.69 0.15 -0.15
CA ARG A 357 -18.29 -0.27 -0.13
C ARG A 357 -18.00 -1.45 -1.08
N VAL A 358 -18.47 -1.32 -2.32
CA VAL A 358 -18.23 -2.24 -3.43
C VAL A 358 -16.74 -2.35 -3.77
N ASP A 359 -16.20 -3.53 -3.48
CA ASP A 359 -14.86 -4.00 -3.83
C ASP A 359 -14.88 -4.66 -5.24
N ASN A 360 -15.00 -3.83 -6.27
CA ASN A 360 -15.09 -4.26 -7.68
C ASN A 360 -13.95 -3.71 -8.56
N HIS A 361 -12.74 -3.64 -8.02
CA HIS A 361 -11.57 -3.11 -8.70
C HIS A 361 -11.18 -4.00 -9.90
N GLY A 362 -11.22 -3.45 -11.11
CA GLY A 362 -10.74 -4.14 -12.31
C GLY A 362 -11.57 -5.35 -12.77
N LYS A 363 -12.76 -5.59 -12.19
CA LYS A 363 -13.58 -6.79 -12.46
C LYS A 363 -14.58 -6.56 -13.60
N TYR A 364 -14.08 -6.14 -14.76
CA TYR A 364 -14.88 -5.78 -15.93
C TYR A 364 -14.99 -6.94 -16.92
N THR A 365 -16.12 -7.09 -17.60
CA THR A 365 -16.30 -8.22 -18.53
C THR A 365 -15.20 -8.29 -19.61
N ILE A 366 -14.67 -7.14 -20.05
CA ILE A 366 -13.71 -7.06 -21.16
C ILE A 366 -12.30 -7.56 -20.82
N ASN A 367 -11.87 -7.47 -19.55
CA ASN A 367 -10.52 -7.88 -19.11
C ASN A 367 -10.52 -9.23 -18.38
N HIS A 368 -11.66 -9.92 -18.30
CA HIS A 368 -11.75 -11.27 -17.76
C HIS A 368 -11.65 -12.36 -18.83
N ARG A 369 -11.11 -13.53 -18.43
CA ARG A 369 -11.16 -14.73 -19.28
C ARG A 369 -12.64 -15.06 -19.59
N PRO A 370 -13.02 -15.25 -20.87
CA PRO A 370 -14.40 -15.53 -21.25
C PRO A 370 -15.00 -16.70 -20.48
N SER A 371 -16.20 -16.52 -19.94
CA SER A 371 -16.91 -17.53 -19.14
C SER A 371 -18.41 -17.23 -19.12
N LEU A 372 -19.24 -18.28 -19.21
CA LEU A 372 -20.70 -18.17 -19.05
C LEU A 372 -21.14 -17.96 -17.59
N LYS A 373 -20.20 -18.07 -16.64
CA LYS A 373 -20.48 -17.94 -15.20
C LYS A 373 -20.17 -16.54 -14.65
N PHE A 374 -19.49 -15.71 -15.43
CA PHE A 374 -19.05 -14.40 -14.95
C PHE A 374 -20.23 -13.44 -14.87
N LYS A 375 -20.36 -12.76 -13.72
CA LYS A 375 -21.33 -11.69 -13.48
C LYS A 375 -20.56 -10.49 -12.94
N SER A 376 -20.47 -9.42 -13.72
CA SER A 376 -19.93 -8.15 -13.23
C SER A 376 -20.98 -7.45 -12.37
N VAL A 377 -20.56 -6.90 -11.23
CA VAL A 377 -21.42 -6.11 -10.36
C VAL A 377 -21.19 -4.63 -10.67
N LEU A 378 -22.24 -3.92 -11.08
CA LEU A 378 -22.21 -2.47 -11.22
C LEU A 378 -22.98 -1.86 -10.06
N TRP A 379 -22.36 -0.93 -9.35
CA TRP A 379 -22.99 -0.20 -8.24
C TRP A 379 -23.71 1.07 -8.71
N TYR A 380 -23.49 1.48 -9.96
CA TYR A 380 -24.05 2.67 -10.60
C TYR A 380 -24.93 2.30 -11.79
N LYS A 381 -25.75 3.26 -12.27
CA LYS A 381 -26.56 3.09 -13.47
C LYS A 381 -25.70 3.35 -14.71
N PRO A 382 -25.53 2.40 -15.64
CA PRO A 382 -24.70 2.61 -16.84
C PRO A 382 -25.14 3.81 -17.68
N ILE A 383 -26.46 4.08 -17.72
CA ILE A 383 -27.02 5.21 -18.48
C ILE A 383 -26.47 6.57 -18.02
N ASP A 384 -26.12 6.73 -16.75
CA ASP A 384 -25.57 8.00 -16.24
C ASP A 384 -24.15 8.23 -16.78
N VAL A 385 -23.37 7.16 -17.01
CA VAL A 385 -22.06 7.25 -17.65
C VAL A 385 -22.19 7.60 -19.14
N PHE A 386 -23.16 7.02 -19.84
CA PHE A 386 -23.41 7.37 -21.25
C PHE A 386 -23.90 8.81 -21.41
N ASN A 387 -24.81 9.25 -20.55
CA ASN A 387 -25.30 10.63 -20.54
C ASN A 387 -24.17 11.61 -20.18
N ALA A 388 -23.31 11.27 -19.22
CA ALA A 388 -22.12 12.06 -18.92
C ALA A 388 -21.21 12.15 -20.14
N PHE A 389 -20.92 11.03 -20.80
CA PHE A 389 -20.11 11.03 -22.02
C PHE A 389 -20.68 11.93 -23.12
N GLU A 390 -21.99 11.87 -23.39
CA GLU A 390 -22.65 12.75 -24.36
C GLU A 390 -22.51 14.23 -24.00
N LEU A 391 -22.67 14.58 -22.72
CA LEU A 391 -22.46 15.94 -22.24
C LEU A 391 -21.00 16.40 -22.40
N PHE A 392 -20.02 15.53 -22.14
CA PHE A 392 -18.61 15.85 -22.39
C PHE A 392 -18.34 16.09 -23.88
N VAL A 393 -18.93 15.28 -24.77
CA VAL A 393 -18.82 15.47 -26.22
C VAL A 393 -19.47 16.79 -26.66
N ASN A 394 -20.67 17.10 -26.20
CA ASN A 394 -21.35 18.37 -26.53
C ASN A 394 -20.57 19.58 -26.01
N GLY A 395 -20.08 19.49 -24.77
CA GLY A 395 -19.30 20.54 -24.12
C GLY A 395 -17.96 20.80 -24.81
N SER A 396 -17.39 19.82 -25.52
CA SER A 396 -16.11 19.93 -26.23
C SER A 396 -16.07 20.97 -27.35
N THR A 397 -17.23 21.43 -27.81
CA THR A 397 -17.36 22.45 -28.86
C THR A 397 -16.80 23.81 -28.43
N ALA A 398 -16.62 24.04 -27.13
CA ALA A 398 -15.96 25.23 -26.61
C ALA A 398 -14.47 25.27 -27.00
N SER A 399 -14.07 26.30 -27.76
CA SER A 399 -12.69 26.50 -28.23
C SER A 399 -11.61 26.44 -27.13
N GLN A 400 -11.98 26.82 -25.90
CA GLN A 400 -11.12 26.82 -24.73
C GLN A 400 -10.64 25.42 -24.35
N LEU A 401 -11.41 24.38 -24.68
CA LEU A 401 -11.09 22.99 -24.36
C LEU A 401 -10.17 22.34 -25.38
N GLN A 402 -10.07 22.87 -26.60
CA GLN A 402 -9.29 22.25 -27.69
C GLN A 402 -7.79 22.13 -27.37
N ASN A 403 -7.26 23.03 -26.55
CA ASN A 403 -5.85 23.06 -26.16
C ASN A 403 -5.60 22.44 -24.77
N SER A 404 -6.62 21.91 -24.12
CA SER A 404 -6.47 21.31 -22.79
C SER A 404 -5.92 19.89 -22.92
N SER A 405 -4.67 19.66 -22.48
CA SER A 405 -4.07 18.31 -22.51
C SER A 405 -4.79 17.31 -21.59
N THR A 406 -5.59 17.80 -20.65
CA THR A 406 -6.36 17.01 -19.68
C THR A 406 -7.82 16.82 -20.09
N PHE A 407 -8.24 17.42 -21.21
CA PHE A 407 -9.52 17.20 -21.87
C PHE A 407 -9.28 16.94 -23.36
N GLN A 408 -9.26 15.68 -23.75
CA GLN A 408 -9.05 15.27 -25.14
C GLN A 408 -10.17 14.34 -25.58
N LEU A 409 -10.86 14.71 -26.65
CA LEU A 409 -11.65 13.74 -27.41
C LEU A 409 -10.67 13.01 -28.33
N LEU A 410 -10.45 11.72 -28.07
CA LEU A 410 -9.74 10.88 -29.01
C LEU A 410 -10.61 10.80 -30.27
N SER A 411 -10.11 11.32 -31.39
CA SER A 411 -10.67 11.03 -32.71
C SER A 411 -10.51 9.53 -32.94
N ILE A 412 -11.60 8.78 -32.79
CA ILE A 412 -11.65 7.33 -33.05
C ILE A 412 -11.63 7.08 -34.55
#